data_AF-A0A3C1P2E0-F1
#
_entry.id   AF-A0A3C1P2E0-F1
#
_cell.length_a   1.000
_cell.length_b   1.000
_cell.length_c   1.000
_cell.angle_alpha   90.00
_cell.angle_beta   90.00
_cell.angle_gamma   90.00
#
_symmetry.space_group_name_H-M   'P 1'
#
loop_
_entity.id
_entity.type
_entity.pdbx_description
1 polymer ?
#
loop_
_entity_poly.entity_id
_entity_poly.type
_entity_poly.pdbx_seq_one_letter_code
_entity_poly.pdbx_strand_id
1 'polypeptide(L)'
;ADYGHYGPLFIRMTWHSAGTYRISDGRGGGGAGMQRFAPLNSWPDNGNLDKARRLLWPIKQKYGRKISWADLMILAGNVAMESMGFKTAGFSGGRADVYEPDETYWGTETEWLADNRYTGDRELENPLGAVQMGLIYV
;
A
#
# COMPACT_ATOMS: atom_id res chain seq x y z
N ALA A 1 -18.14 -9.28 -0.28
CA ALA A 1 -17.01 -10.15 0.13
C ALA A 1 -16.99 -11.33 -0.81
N ASP A 2 -15.91 -11.54 -1.55
CA ASP A 2 -15.79 -12.72 -2.42
C ASP A 2 -15.70 -13.95 -1.52
N TYR A 3 -16.43 -15.02 -1.88
CA TYR A 3 -16.52 -16.26 -1.10
C TYR A 3 -16.94 -16.08 0.37
N GLY A 4 -17.64 -14.98 0.69
CA GLY A 4 -18.03 -14.65 2.07
C GLY A 4 -16.87 -14.25 2.98
N HIS A 5 -15.67 -13.97 2.45
CA HIS A 5 -14.48 -13.66 3.25
C HIS A 5 -13.66 -12.52 2.64
N TYR A 6 -13.45 -11.41 3.38
CA TYR A 6 -12.65 -10.27 2.89
C TYR A 6 -11.13 -10.48 2.97
N GLY A 7 -10.68 -11.61 3.52
CA GLY A 7 -9.26 -11.90 3.76
C GLY A 7 -8.35 -11.66 2.56
N PRO A 8 -8.62 -12.24 1.37
CA PRO A 8 -7.78 -12.00 0.19
C PRO A 8 -7.67 -10.52 -0.20
N LEU A 9 -8.76 -9.75 -0.04
CA LEU A 9 -8.75 -8.31 -0.30
C LEU A 9 -7.87 -7.55 0.71
N PHE A 10 -7.88 -7.93 1.99
CA PHE A 10 -7.01 -7.33 3.00
C PHE A 10 -5.54 -7.70 2.79
N ILE A 11 -5.24 -8.93 2.36
CA ILE A 11 -3.88 -9.32 1.98
C ILE A 11 -3.38 -8.43 0.84
N ARG A 12 -4.18 -8.24 -0.21
CA ARG A 12 -3.83 -7.32 -1.31
C ARG A 12 -3.62 -5.89 -0.81
N MET A 13 -4.51 -5.37 0.03
CA MET A 13 -4.38 -4.02 0.59
C MET A 13 -3.06 -3.85 1.37
N THR A 14 -2.73 -4.81 2.23
CA THR A 14 -1.48 -4.84 3.00
C THR A 14 -0.26 -4.91 2.09
N TRP A 15 -0.29 -5.79 1.08
CA TRP A 15 0.75 -5.92 0.07
C TRP A 15 1.00 -4.60 -0.66
N HIS A 16 -0.04 -3.97 -1.22
CA HIS A 16 0.09 -2.70 -1.92
C HIS A 16 0.50 -1.54 -1.00
N SER A 17 0.15 -1.61 0.28
CA SER A 17 0.56 -0.59 1.26
C SER A 17 2.06 -0.66 1.49
N ALA A 18 2.61 -1.87 1.65
CA ALA A 18 4.04 -2.10 1.79
C ALA A 18 4.82 -1.99 0.47
N GLY A 19 4.15 -2.23 -0.66
CA GLY A 19 4.79 -2.50 -1.92
C GLY A 19 5.40 -1.29 -2.63
N THR A 20 5.05 -0.07 -2.22
CA THR A 20 5.62 1.15 -2.82
C THR A 20 7.05 1.46 -2.35
N TYR A 21 7.59 0.65 -1.42
CA TYR A 21 8.93 0.84 -0.88
C TYR A 21 10.02 0.67 -1.94
N ARG A 22 11.03 1.54 -1.91
CA ARG A 22 12.21 1.46 -2.79
C ARG A 22 13.49 1.62 -1.98
N ILE A 23 14.48 0.79 -2.29
CA ILE A 23 15.77 0.79 -1.58
C ILE A 23 16.66 2.00 -1.91
N SER A 24 16.41 2.64 -3.06
CA SER A 24 17.20 3.75 -3.60
C SER A 24 17.21 4.98 -2.69
N ASP A 25 16.06 5.32 -2.11
CA ASP A 25 15.89 6.47 -1.23
C ASP A 25 15.12 6.16 0.07
N GLY A 26 14.72 4.90 0.27
CA GLY A 26 13.97 4.45 1.44
C GLY A 26 12.52 4.97 1.51
N ARG A 27 12.03 5.67 0.47
CA ARG A 27 10.65 6.17 0.42
C ARG A 27 9.66 5.08 0.08
N GLY A 28 8.39 5.41 0.29
CA GLY A 28 7.26 4.50 0.13
C GLY A 28 7.11 3.52 1.29
N GLY A 29 6.32 2.47 1.05
CA GLY A 29 6.06 1.41 2.01
C GLY A 29 4.93 1.68 3.00
N GLY A 30 4.70 0.70 3.86
CA GLY A 30 3.54 0.64 4.74
C GLY A 30 3.69 1.43 6.04
N GLY A 31 4.79 2.18 6.22
CA GLY A 31 5.21 2.76 7.50
C GLY A 31 4.38 3.94 8.00
N ALA A 32 3.70 4.65 7.11
CA ALA A 32 2.95 5.87 7.45
C ALA A 32 1.47 5.84 7.02
N GLY A 33 1.03 4.76 6.36
CA GLY A 33 -0.33 4.64 5.85
C GLY A 33 -0.63 5.56 4.66
N MET A 34 0.40 5.88 3.85
CA MET A 34 0.31 6.79 2.69
C MET A 34 -0.70 6.33 1.63
N GLN A 35 -1.05 5.04 1.57
CA GLN A 35 -2.09 4.51 0.67
C GLN A 35 -3.48 5.19 0.88
N ARG A 36 -3.68 5.95 1.97
CA ARG A 36 -4.90 6.75 2.20
C ARG A 36 -4.91 8.07 1.43
N PHE A 37 -3.76 8.59 1.04
CA PHE A 37 -3.61 9.92 0.45
C PHE A 37 -3.23 9.85 -1.03
N ALA A 38 -3.38 10.98 -1.73
CA ALA A 38 -2.90 11.12 -3.09
C ALA A 38 -1.35 11.05 -3.13
N PRO A 39 -0.75 10.58 -4.23
CA PRO A 39 -1.42 10.00 -5.40
C PRO A 39 -1.82 8.53 -5.18
N LEU A 40 -1.25 7.84 -4.17
CA LEU A 40 -1.37 6.40 -4.00
C LEU A 40 -2.81 5.91 -3.86
N ASN A 41 -3.70 6.67 -3.22
CA ASN A 41 -5.09 6.30 -3.05
C ASN A 41 -5.89 6.21 -4.37
N SER A 42 -5.33 6.74 -5.46
CA SER A 42 -5.96 6.86 -6.77
C SER A 42 -5.16 6.17 -7.88
N TRP A 43 -4.04 5.52 -7.55
CA TRP A 43 -3.28 4.73 -8.51
C TRP A 43 -4.16 3.62 -9.13
N PRO A 44 -4.03 3.35 -10.44
CA PRO A 44 -4.76 2.27 -11.11
C PRO A 44 -4.59 0.92 -10.40
N ASP A 45 -3.36 0.60 -9.98
CA ASP A 45 -3.06 -0.66 -9.31
C ASP A 45 -3.65 -0.75 -7.90
N ASN A 46 -4.01 0.38 -7.30
CA ASN A 46 -4.74 0.46 -6.03
C ASN A 46 -6.27 0.48 -6.23
N GLY A 47 -6.76 0.16 -7.43
CA GLY A 47 -8.18 0.05 -7.72
C GLY A 47 -8.93 -0.81 -6.71
N ASN A 48 -10.07 -0.31 -6.24
CA ASN A 48 -10.94 -0.89 -5.20
C ASN A 48 -10.32 -1.01 -3.78
N LEU A 49 -9.08 -0.56 -3.54
CA LEU A 49 -8.51 -0.58 -2.17
C LEU A 49 -9.07 0.55 -1.28
N ASP A 50 -9.71 1.56 -1.86
CA ASP A 50 -10.57 2.51 -1.16
C ASP A 50 -11.69 1.80 -0.37
N LYS A 51 -12.33 0.79 -0.99
CA LYS A 51 -13.36 -0.04 -0.35
C LYS A 51 -12.76 -0.91 0.76
N ALA A 52 -11.59 -1.51 0.52
CA ALA A 52 -10.89 -2.30 1.52
C ALA A 52 -10.59 -1.48 2.79
N ARG A 53 -10.02 -0.27 2.63
CA ARG A 53 -9.77 0.64 3.75
C ARG A 53 -11.06 1.08 4.45
N ARG A 54 -12.13 1.32 3.68
CA ARG A 54 -13.43 1.72 4.25
C ARG A 54 -14.05 0.64 5.13
N LEU A 55 -13.90 -0.65 4.79
CA LEU A 55 -14.39 -1.76 5.60
C LEU A 55 -13.74 -1.82 7.00
N LEU A 56 -12.53 -1.27 7.15
CA LEU A 56 -11.82 -1.21 8.43
C LEU A 56 -12.21 0.00 9.29
N TRP A 57 -13.05 0.92 8.78
CA TRP A 57 -13.45 2.13 9.52
C TRP A 57 -14.11 1.84 10.87
N PRO A 58 -15.06 0.89 11.01
CA PRO A 58 -15.65 0.60 12.32
C PRO A 58 -14.61 0.16 13.37
N ILE A 59 -13.57 -0.57 12.94
CA ILE A 59 -12.45 -0.96 13.81
C ILE A 59 -11.64 0.28 14.17
N LYS A 60 -11.28 1.12 13.20
CA LYS A 60 -10.56 2.37 13.48
C LYS A 60 -11.32 3.27 14.44
N GLN A 61 -12.65 3.40 14.29
CA GLN A 61 -13.50 4.17 15.20
C GLN A 61 -13.47 3.61 16.62
N LYS A 62 -13.63 2.29 16.76
CA LYS A 62 -13.65 1.61 18.06
C LYS A 62 -12.35 1.81 18.86
N TYR A 63 -11.20 1.75 18.19
CA TYR A 63 -9.89 1.83 18.86
C TYR A 63 -9.30 3.25 18.85
N GLY A 64 -9.82 4.16 18.03
CA GLY A 64 -9.43 5.56 18.00
C GLY A 64 -7.93 5.75 17.86
N ARG A 65 -7.31 6.49 18.79
CA ARG A 65 -5.88 6.79 18.80
C ARG A 65 -4.99 5.62 19.25
N LYS A 66 -5.57 4.52 19.73
CA LYS A 66 -4.80 3.35 20.18
C LYS A 66 -4.24 2.51 19.03
N ILE A 67 -4.73 2.73 17.81
CA ILE A 67 -4.20 2.09 16.59
C ILE A 67 -4.19 3.11 15.45
N SER A 68 -3.05 3.25 14.78
CA SER A 68 -2.94 4.05 13.56
C SER A 68 -3.59 3.32 12.38
N TRP A 69 -3.94 4.04 11.32
CA TRP A 69 -4.31 3.41 10.07
C TRP A 69 -3.15 2.63 9.46
N ALA A 70 -1.91 3.13 9.60
CA ALA A 70 -0.71 2.43 9.14
C ALA A 70 -0.63 1.03 9.76
N ASP A 71 -0.74 0.90 11.08
CA ASP A 71 -0.73 -0.41 11.74
C ASP A 71 -1.98 -1.23 11.42
N LEU A 72 -3.17 -0.62 11.42
CA LEU A 72 -4.42 -1.32 11.15
C LEU A 72 -4.45 -1.97 9.77
N MET A 73 -3.94 -1.28 8.74
CA MET A 73 -3.90 -1.83 7.38
C MET A 73 -2.95 -3.03 7.26
N ILE A 74 -1.82 -3.02 7.96
CA ILE A 74 -0.88 -4.16 7.93
C ILE A 74 -1.39 -5.32 8.80
N LEU A 75 -1.97 -5.01 9.96
CA LEU A 75 -2.56 -6.00 10.85
C LEU A 75 -3.72 -6.73 10.17
N ALA A 76 -4.55 -6.04 9.38
CA ALA A 76 -5.66 -6.65 8.66
C ALA A 76 -5.22 -7.78 7.71
N GLY A 77 -4.11 -7.60 6.98
CA GLY A 77 -3.54 -8.65 6.13
C GLY A 77 -2.94 -9.81 6.94
N ASN A 78 -2.31 -9.52 8.08
CA ASN A 78 -1.78 -10.55 8.98
C ASN A 78 -2.92 -11.43 9.52
N VAL A 79 -3.95 -10.81 10.09
CA VAL A 79 -5.14 -11.52 10.59
C VAL A 79 -5.86 -12.27 9.48
N ALA A 80 -5.92 -11.71 8.27
CA ALA A 80 -6.50 -12.40 7.11
C ALA A 80 -5.75 -13.68 6.74
N MET A 81 -4.41 -13.67 6.78
CA MET A 81 -3.61 -14.87 6.55
C MET A 81 -3.86 -15.92 7.64
N GLU A 82 -3.86 -15.50 8.91
CA GLU A 82 -4.11 -16.38 10.05
C GLU A 82 -5.51 -16.99 10.04
N SER A 83 -6.53 -16.20 9.72
CA SER A 83 -7.91 -16.68 9.64
C SER A 83 -8.14 -17.67 8.50
N MET A 84 -7.25 -17.69 7.50
CA MET A 84 -7.27 -18.64 6.38
C MET A 84 -6.25 -19.77 6.54
N GLY A 85 -5.71 -19.97 7.75
CA GLY A 85 -4.89 -21.14 8.10
C GLY A 85 -3.37 -20.97 7.92
N PHE A 86 -2.89 -19.76 7.62
CA PHE A 86 -1.46 -19.49 7.52
C PHE A 86 -0.93 -18.81 8.80
N LYS A 87 0.02 -19.46 9.48
CA LYS A 87 0.66 -18.89 10.68
C LYS A 87 1.69 -17.84 10.27
N THR A 88 1.48 -16.58 10.66
CA THR A 88 2.44 -15.51 10.40
C THR A 88 3.68 -15.62 11.28
N ALA A 89 4.78 -15.00 10.85
CA ALA A 89 6.02 -14.96 11.63
C ALA A 89 5.92 -14.05 12.89
N GLY A 90 4.89 -13.21 12.95
CA GLY A 90 4.66 -12.23 13.99
C GLY A 90 4.28 -10.87 13.42
N PHE A 91 3.86 -9.97 14.32
CA PHE A 91 3.45 -8.61 13.98
C PHE A 91 3.99 -7.63 15.02
N SER A 92 4.42 -6.46 14.57
CA SER A 92 4.77 -5.34 15.43
C SER A 92 4.04 -4.08 14.99
N GLY A 93 3.43 -3.39 15.95
CA GLY A 93 2.89 -2.06 15.78
C GLY A 93 3.94 -0.96 16.01
N GLY A 94 3.49 0.29 16.02
CA GLY A 94 4.35 1.45 16.23
C GLY A 94 4.47 2.38 15.02
N ARG A 95 3.74 2.08 13.93
CA ARG A 95 3.68 2.98 12.76
C ARG A 95 2.82 4.18 13.10
N ALA A 96 3.39 5.37 13.05
CA ALA A 96 2.64 6.60 13.26
C ALA A 96 1.79 6.94 12.02
N ASP A 97 0.56 7.40 12.24
CA ASP A 97 -0.20 8.02 11.16
C ASP A 97 0.38 9.39 10.83
N VAL A 98 0.43 9.67 9.53
CA VAL A 98 0.59 11.02 8.99
C VAL A 98 -0.76 11.60 8.57
N TYR A 99 -0.79 12.92 8.40
CA TYR A 99 -2.00 13.70 8.12
C TYR A 99 -1.99 14.35 6.75
N GLU A 100 -0.90 14.22 6.01
CA GLU A 100 -0.71 14.73 4.65
C GLU A 100 0.13 13.72 3.83
N PRO A 101 0.02 13.74 2.50
CA PRO A 101 0.87 12.92 1.65
C PRO A 101 2.34 13.37 1.69
N ASP A 102 3.26 12.44 1.49
CA ASP A 102 4.65 12.76 1.18
C ASP A 102 4.81 13.17 -0.28
N GLU A 103 5.70 14.12 -0.52
CA GLU A 103 6.09 14.58 -1.86
C GLU A 103 7.15 13.62 -2.44
N THR A 104 6.77 12.37 -2.67
CA THR A 104 7.63 11.37 -3.32
C THR A 104 7.61 11.51 -4.84
N TYR A 105 8.78 11.48 -5.48
CA TYR A 105 8.92 11.36 -6.93
C TYR A 105 8.62 9.94 -7.43
N TRP A 106 7.55 9.78 -8.21
CA TRP A 106 7.05 8.50 -8.74
C TRP A 106 7.32 8.27 -10.24
N GLY A 107 7.98 9.22 -10.91
CA GLY A 107 8.25 9.21 -12.36
C GLY A 107 7.85 10.53 -13.03
N THR A 108 8.34 10.75 -14.24
CA THR A 108 8.04 11.95 -15.04
C THR A 108 6.70 11.91 -15.76
N GLU A 109 6.06 10.73 -15.82
CA GLU A 109 4.87 10.52 -16.63
C GLU A 109 3.67 11.33 -16.14
N THR A 110 2.95 11.92 -17.09
CA THR A 110 1.74 12.71 -16.85
C THR A 110 0.46 11.91 -17.03
N GLU A 111 0.55 10.67 -17.53
CA GLU A 111 -0.57 9.75 -17.76
C GLU A 111 -0.39 8.46 -16.94
N TRP A 112 -1.51 7.92 -16.46
CA TRP A 112 -1.51 6.63 -15.78
C TRP A 112 -1.12 5.50 -16.73
N LEU A 113 -0.31 4.56 -16.23
CA LEU A 113 0.20 3.41 -16.97
C LEU A 113 1.12 3.77 -18.16
N ALA A 114 1.54 5.03 -18.28
CA ALA A 114 2.60 5.38 -19.21
C ALA A 114 3.97 4.90 -18.69
N ASP A 115 4.90 4.73 -19.64
CA ASP A 115 6.28 4.29 -19.43
C ASP A 115 7.21 5.20 -20.25
N ASN A 116 7.80 6.19 -19.58
CA ASN A 116 8.90 7.01 -20.11
C ASN A 116 10.09 6.94 -19.15
N ARG A 117 10.40 5.74 -18.67
CA ARG A 117 11.32 5.53 -17.54
C ARG A 117 12.43 4.51 -17.78
N TYR A 118 12.59 4.09 -19.03
CA TYR A 118 13.66 3.19 -19.45
C TYR A 118 14.65 3.87 -20.38
N THR A 119 15.93 3.55 -20.21
CA THR A 119 16.99 3.86 -21.17
C THR A 119 17.75 2.59 -21.55
N GLY A 120 18.49 2.64 -22.67
CA GLY A 120 19.34 1.52 -23.10
C GLY A 120 18.57 0.21 -23.27
N ASP A 121 19.15 -0.89 -22.80
CA ASP A 121 18.54 -2.22 -22.81
C ASP A 121 17.77 -2.47 -21.50
N ARG A 122 16.69 -1.70 -21.32
CA ARG A 122 15.75 -1.81 -20.18
C ARG A 122 16.35 -1.44 -18.82
N GLU A 123 17.14 -0.38 -18.78
CA GLU A 123 17.62 0.23 -17.54
C GLU A 123 16.55 1.16 -16.96
N LEU A 124 15.96 0.79 -15.82
CA LEU A 124 14.92 1.58 -15.15
C LEU A 124 15.53 2.84 -14.50
N GLU A 125 14.86 3.98 -14.67
CA GLU A 125 15.23 5.25 -14.06
C GLU A 125 15.34 5.15 -12.54
N ASN A 126 16.48 5.55 -11.97
CA ASN A 126 16.62 5.73 -10.53
C ASN A 126 15.91 7.04 -10.11
N PRO A 127 15.07 7.07 -9.05
CA PRO A 127 14.95 6.08 -7.97
C PRO A 127 13.74 5.14 -8.09
N LEU A 128 13.14 4.98 -9.27
CA LEU A 128 11.86 4.29 -9.44
C LEU A 128 11.94 2.79 -9.08
N GLY A 129 10.78 2.25 -8.69
CA GLY A 129 10.63 0.85 -8.28
C GLY A 129 9.50 0.11 -8.99
N ALA A 130 8.90 0.73 -10.01
CA ALA A 130 7.81 0.18 -10.80
C ALA A 130 8.03 0.47 -12.29
N VAL A 131 7.54 -0.37 -13.21
CA VAL A 131 7.83 -0.18 -14.64
C VAL A 131 6.84 0.71 -15.38
N GLN A 132 5.69 1.04 -14.76
CA GLN A 132 4.76 2.04 -15.29
C GLN A 132 4.24 2.94 -14.18
N MET A 133 3.79 4.14 -14.56
CA MET A 133 3.23 5.10 -13.60
C MET A 133 1.94 4.56 -13.00
N GLY A 134 1.90 4.45 -11.68
CA GLY A 134 0.72 3.99 -10.95
C GLY A 134 0.61 2.48 -10.74
N LEU A 135 1.65 1.70 -11.08
CA LEU A 135 1.82 0.30 -10.68
C LEU A 135 2.67 0.17 -9.41
N ILE A 136 2.46 -0.91 -8.65
CA ILE A 136 3.28 -1.20 -7.47
C ILE A 136 4.67 -1.73 -7.87
N TYR A 137 4.76 -2.60 -8.90
CA TYR A 137 6.03 -3.26 -9.27
C TYR A 137 6.29 -3.47 -10.77
N VAL A 138 5.52 -4.35 -11.42
CA VAL A 138 5.95 -4.99 -12.68
C VAL A 138 6.15 -4.03 -13.81
#